data_AF-A0A0Q8SXY3-F1
#
_entry.id   AF-A0A0Q8SXY3-F1
#
_cell.length_a   1.000
_cell.length_b   1.000
_cell.length_c   1.000
_cell.angle_alpha   90.00
_cell.angle_beta   90.00
_cell.angle_gamma   90.00
#
_symmetry.space_group_name_H-M   'P 1'
#
loop_
_entity.id
_entity.type
_entity.pdbx_description
1 polymer ?
#
loop_
_entity_poly.entity_id
_entity_poly.type
_entity_poly.pdbx_seq_one_letter_code
_entity_poly.pdbx_strand_id
1 'polypeptide(L)'
;MTLPPGSRWLGLAVLFACCAAISATTTAAPDDNSGVVFTLYRNSAVNGTLRMHVATFDAADGKAYNLANCDHAADLFEGQPGVKTRFWCEPGRFRQR
;
A
#
# COMPACT_ATOMS: atom_id res chain seq x y z
N MET A 1 -14.98 -29.08 -64.24
CA MET A 1 -14.99 -28.02 -65.28
C MET A 1 -16.32 -27.31 -65.11
N THR A 2 -16.46 -26.02 -64.79
CA THR A 2 -15.67 -24.82 -65.11
C THR A 2 -16.06 -23.66 -64.15
N LEU A 3 -15.07 -22.90 -63.64
CA LEU A 3 -15.21 -21.49 -63.21
C LEU A 3 -15.23 -20.59 -64.48
N PRO A 4 -15.79 -19.36 -64.51
CA PRO A 4 -15.18 -18.13 -63.90
C PRO A 4 -16.22 -16.99 -63.61
N PRO A 5 -15.91 -15.67 -63.61
CA PRO A 5 -14.95 -14.88 -62.79
C PRO A 5 -15.56 -13.58 -62.16
N GLY A 6 -14.88 -13.05 -61.13
CA GLY A 6 -14.38 -11.65 -61.15
C GLY A 6 -15.22 -10.47 -60.62
N SER A 7 -14.64 -9.81 -59.59
CA SER A 7 -14.68 -8.36 -59.27
C SER A 7 -16.03 -7.75 -58.83
N ARG A 8 -16.08 -7.06 -57.69
CA ARG A 8 -15.54 -5.69 -57.55
C ARG A 8 -15.28 -5.31 -56.09
N TRP A 9 -14.06 -4.84 -55.83
CA TRP A 9 -13.72 -3.95 -54.73
C TRP A 9 -14.13 -2.50 -55.06
N LEU A 10 -14.10 -1.62 -54.03
CA LEU A 10 -14.65 -0.24 -53.93
C LEU A 10 -16.13 -0.26 -53.52
N GLY A 11 -16.54 0.09 -52.31
CA GLY A 11 -15.95 0.94 -51.29
C GLY A 11 -17.00 1.98 -50.91
N LEU A 12 -17.43 2.04 -49.65
CA LEU A 12 -17.89 3.26 -48.99
C LEU A 12 -18.03 3.00 -47.48
N ALA A 13 -17.45 3.89 -46.71
CA ALA A 13 -17.51 3.95 -45.26
C ALA A 13 -18.95 4.15 -44.73
N VAL A 14 -19.18 3.83 -43.45
CA VAL A 14 -19.70 4.74 -42.42
C VAL A 14 -19.89 4.01 -41.08
N LEU A 15 -19.19 4.53 -40.06
CA LEU A 15 -19.41 4.60 -38.61
C LEU A 15 -20.59 3.84 -37.96
N PHE A 16 -20.36 3.21 -36.81
CA PHE A 16 -20.62 3.86 -35.50
C PHE A 16 -20.01 3.06 -34.32
N ALA A 17 -19.31 3.79 -33.46
CA ALA A 17 -18.60 3.32 -32.28
C ALA A 17 -19.54 3.09 -31.09
N CYS A 18 -19.29 2.03 -30.33
CA CYS A 18 -19.71 1.92 -28.92
C CYS A 18 -18.53 1.37 -28.09
N CYS A 19 -17.46 2.14 -27.98
CA CYS A 19 -16.54 1.98 -26.87
C CYS A 19 -17.26 2.49 -25.61
N ALA A 20 -17.88 1.59 -24.86
CA ALA A 20 -18.40 1.90 -23.54
C ALA A 20 -17.21 2.26 -22.63
N ALA A 21 -16.90 3.56 -22.53
CA ALA A 21 -15.97 4.08 -21.56
C ALA A 21 -16.61 3.94 -20.18
N ILE A 22 -16.24 2.89 -19.45
CA ILE A 22 -16.52 2.79 -18.01
C ILE A 22 -15.59 3.80 -17.35
N SER A 23 -16.07 5.02 -17.16
CA SER A 23 -15.41 6.03 -16.34
C SER A 23 -15.42 5.56 -14.90
N ALA A 24 -14.36 4.85 -14.48
CA ALA A 24 -14.09 4.55 -13.09
C ALA A 24 -13.73 5.87 -12.39
N THR A 25 -14.73 6.54 -11.80
CA THR A 25 -14.49 7.65 -10.88
C THR A 25 -13.90 7.07 -9.60
N THR A 26 -12.57 7.01 -9.51
CA THR A 26 -11.87 6.75 -8.25
C THR A 26 -12.08 7.96 -7.34
N THR A 27 -13.10 7.92 -6.49
CA THR A 27 -13.21 8.83 -5.36
C THR A 27 -12.05 8.52 -4.41
N ALA A 28 -10.99 9.30 -4.47
CA ALA A 28 -9.95 9.30 -3.45
C ALA A 28 -10.63 9.71 -2.13
N ALA A 29 -10.69 8.78 -1.17
CA ALA A 29 -11.08 9.10 0.19
C ALA A 29 -10.12 10.19 0.72
N PRO A 30 -10.59 11.14 1.55
CA PRO A 30 -9.70 12.08 2.19
C PRO A 30 -8.70 11.27 3.02
N ASP A 31 -7.43 11.27 2.60
CA ASP A 31 -6.34 10.74 3.40
C ASP A 31 -6.25 11.69 4.60
N ASP A 32 -6.81 11.26 5.73
CA ASP A 32 -6.70 11.95 7.01
C ASP A 32 -5.22 11.91 7.42
N ASN A 33 -4.46 12.80 6.80
CA ASN A 33 -3.04 13.03 7.02
C ASN A 33 -2.80 13.83 8.30
N SER A 34 -3.84 14.06 9.12
CA SER A 34 -3.66 14.62 10.45
C SER A 34 -2.78 13.68 11.28
N GLY A 35 -1.67 14.22 11.81
CA GLY A 35 -0.60 13.59 12.61
C GLY A 35 -0.84 12.19 13.16
N VAL A 36 -0.91 11.16 12.30
CA VAL A 36 -1.12 9.78 12.75
C VAL A 36 0.13 9.35 13.48
N VAL A 37 -0.04 9.07 14.77
CA VAL A 37 1.00 8.52 15.63
C VAL A 37 1.20 7.05 15.31
N PHE A 38 2.44 6.59 15.31
CA PHE A 38 2.76 5.17 15.20
C PHE A 38 3.53 4.69 16.43
N THR A 39 3.31 3.46 16.83
CA THR A 39 4.03 2.84 17.93
C THR A 39 4.78 1.62 17.41
N LEU A 40 6.08 1.58 17.71
CA LEU A 40 6.93 0.42 17.45
C LEU A 40 6.81 -0.56 18.60
N TYR A 41 6.49 -1.80 18.25
CA TYR A 41 6.46 -2.93 19.14
C TYR A 41 7.52 -3.95 18.75
N ARG A 42 7.90 -4.77 19.73
CA ARG A 42 8.61 -6.02 19.51
C ARG A 42 7.97 -7.15 20.30
N ASN A 43 8.28 -8.39 19.95
CA ASN A 43 7.91 -9.53 20.78
C ASN A 43 8.99 -9.84 21.85
N SER A 44 8.65 -10.68 22.83
CA SER A 44 9.65 -11.20 23.78
C SER A 44 10.51 -12.28 23.13
N ALA A 45 11.81 -12.27 23.44
CA ALA A 45 12.74 -13.32 23.02
C ALA A 45 12.43 -14.68 23.67
N VAL A 46 11.77 -14.69 24.84
CA VAL A 46 11.41 -15.92 25.57
C VAL A 46 9.95 -16.32 25.40
N ASN A 47 9.08 -15.39 25.01
CA ASN A 47 7.66 -15.66 24.75
C ASN A 47 7.16 -14.80 23.58
N GLY A 48 7.14 -15.38 22.39
CA GLY A 48 6.81 -14.66 21.15
C GLY A 48 5.39 -14.08 21.08
N THR A 49 4.49 -14.42 22.02
CA THR A 49 3.13 -13.85 22.12
C THR A 49 3.07 -12.54 22.88
N LEU A 50 4.09 -12.24 23.70
CA LEU A 50 4.14 -10.99 24.46
C LEU A 50 4.49 -9.83 23.54
N ARG A 51 3.75 -8.73 23.68
CA ARG A 51 3.99 -7.47 22.96
C ARG A 51 4.65 -6.46 23.89
N MET A 52 5.83 -5.98 23.52
CA MET A 52 6.62 -5.01 24.28
C MET A 52 6.72 -3.70 23.52
N HIS A 53 6.39 -2.59 24.19
CA HIS A 53 6.59 -1.25 23.65
C HIS A 53 8.08 -0.93 23.52
N VAL A 54 8.46 -0.31 22.41
CA VAL A 54 9.84 0.14 22.15
C VAL A 54 9.89 1.66 22.02
N ALA A 55 9.10 2.23 21.12
CA ALA A 55 9.10 3.66 20.82
C ALA A 55 7.75 4.12 20.24
N THR A 56 7.52 5.43 20.29
CA THR A 56 6.35 6.08 19.69
C THR A 56 6.82 7.21 18.78
N PHE A 57 6.31 7.24 17.54
CA PHE A 57 6.63 8.19 16.48
C PHE A 57 5.46 9.15 16.30
N ASP A 58 5.68 10.40 16.68
CA ASP A 58 4.68 11.45 16.87
C ASP A 58 5.27 12.81 16.48
N ALA A 59 5.84 12.89 15.28
CA ALA A 59 6.33 14.14 14.71
C ALA A 59 5.19 14.92 14.03
N ALA A 60 5.37 16.24 13.92
CA ALA A 60 4.42 17.14 13.28
C ALA A 60 4.35 16.96 11.75
N ASP A 61 5.34 16.29 11.17
CA ASP A 61 5.49 16.01 9.73
C ASP A 61 4.45 15.03 9.16
N GLY A 62 3.62 14.44 10.03
CA GLY A 62 2.43 13.71 9.64
C GLY A 62 2.62 12.21 9.49
N LYS A 63 1.54 11.56 9.05
CA LYS A 63 1.38 10.09 8.98
C LYS A 63 2.52 9.40 8.23
N ALA A 64 2.84 9.86 7.03
CA ALA A 64 3.86 9.24 6.19
C ALA A 64 5.25 9.29 6.84
N TYR A 65 5.59 10.43 7.45
CA TYR A 65 6.85 10.57 8.16
C TYR A 65 6.94 9.67 9.39
N ASN A 66 5.88 9.64 10.20
CA ASN A 66 5.84 8.80 11.41
C ASN A 66 5.89 7.30 11.08
N LEU A 67 5.15 6.85 10.06
CA LEU A 67 5.20 5.46 9.60
C LEU A 67 6.59 5.12 9.06
N ALA A 68 7.14 5.92 8.15
CA ALA A 68 8.45 5.65 7.55
C ALA A 68 9.56 5.56 8.60
N ASN A 69 9.58 6.45 9.58
CA ASN A 69 10.55 6.40 10.67
C ASN A 69 10.34 5.19 11.59
N CYS A 70 9.09 4.81 11.83
CA CYS A 70 8.78 3.59 12.59
C CYS A 70 9.29 2.34 11.87
N ASP A 71 9.00 2.21 10.58
CA ASP A 71 9.43 1.07 9.76
C ASP A 71 10.95 1.01 9.65
N HIS A 72 11.62 2.15 9.42
CA HIS A 72 13.09 2.20 9.40
C HIS A 72 13.70 1.76 10.73
N ALA A 73 13.11 2.17 11.86
CA ALA A 73 13.57 1.72 13.17
C ALA A 73 13.34 0.21 13.36
N ALA A 74 12.20 -0.34 12.91
CA ALA A 74 11.92 -1.77 12.95
C ALA A 74 12.99 -2.56 12.18
N ASP A 75 13.28 -2.16 10.93
CA ASP A 75 14.27 -2.80 10.08
C ASP A 75 15.68 -2.73 10.67
N LEU A 76 16.06 -1.56 11.21
CA LEU A 76 17.37 -1.35 11.84
C LEU A 76 17.56 -2.24 13.07
N PHE A 77 16.53 -2.42 13.90
CA PHE A 77 16.61 -3.29 15.08
C PHE A 77 16.56 -4.76 14.72
N GLU A 78 15.68 -5.15 13.79
CA GLU A 78 15.54 -6.55 13.37
C GLU A 78 16.80 -7.04 12.62
N GLY A 79 17.48 -6.16 11.88
CA GLY A 79 18.71 -6.46 11.14
C GLY A 79 19.97 -6.63 11.99
N GLN A 80 19.94 -6.38 13.31
CA GLN A 80 21.14 -6.50 14.14
C GLN A 80 21.58 -7.97 14.33
N PRO A 81 22.90 -8.26 14.33
CA PRO A 81 23.40 -9.61 14.60
C PRO A 81 22.88 -10.17 15.94
N GLY A 82 22.32 -11.38 15.89
CA GLY A 82 21.84 -12.08 17.08
C GLY A 82 20.42 -11.71 17.54
N VAL A 83 19.76 -10.75 16.90
CA VAL A 83 18.35 -10.46 17.16
C VAL A 83 17.46 -11.58 16.61
N LYS A 84 16.55 -12.07 17.45
CA LYS A 84 15.57 -13.15 17.13
C LYS A 84 14.13 -12.72 17.37
N THR A 85 13.93 -11.47 17.78
CA THR A 85 12.63 -10.87 17.99
C THR A 85 12.16 -10.19 16.73
N ARG A 86 10.86 -10.22 16.48
CA ARG A 86 10.20 -9.47 15.42
C ARG A 86 9.89 -8.05 15.89
N PHE A 87 10.00 -7.09 14.98
CA PHE A 87 9.57 -5.71 15.17
C PHE A 87 8.40 -5.38 14.24
N TRP A 88 7.50 -4.51 14.67
CA TRP A 88 6.40 -4.03 13.82
C TRP A 88 5.80 -2.72 14.31
N CYS A 89 5.25 -1.97 13.38
CA CYS A 89 4.59 -0.70 13.63
C CYS A 89 3.07 -0.86 13.68
N GLU A 90 2.42 -0.21 14.64
CA GLU A 90 0.97 -0.12 14.73
C GLU A 90 0.54 1.36 14.82
N PRO A 91 -0.56 1.75 14.17
CA PRO A 91 -1.12 3.08 14.35
C PRO A 91 -1.66 3.26 15.76
N GLY A 92 -1.44 4.44 16.32
CA GLY A 92 -1.90 4.85 17.66
C GLY A 92 -0.75 5.07 18.65
N ARG A 93 -1.04 5.83 19.70
CA ARG A 93 -0.12 6.08 20.81
C ARG A 93 -0.14 4.91 21.81
N PHE A 94 1.02 4.49 22.29
CA PHE A 94 1.14 3.58 23.42
C PHE A 94 0.36 4.06 24.65
N ARG A 95 -0.28 3.12 25.37
CA ARG A 95 -0.94 3.36 26.66
C ARG A 95 -0.47 2.30 27.65
N GLN A 96 0.03 2.75 28.79
CA GLN A 96 0.34 1.87 29.91
C GLN A 96 -0.98 1.39 30.53
N ARG A 97 -1.06 0.09 30.83
CA ARG A 97 -2.19 -0.51 31.55
C ARG A 97 -1.76 -0.88 32.96
#